data_AF-A0A0Q6Y2U6-F1
#
_entry.id   AF-A0A0Q6Y2U6-F1
#
_cell.length_a   1.000
_cell.length_b   1.000
_cell.length_c   1.000
_cell.angle_alpha   90.00
_cell.angle_beta   90.00
_cell.angle_gamma   90.00
#
_symmetry.space_group_name_H-M   'P 1'
#
loop_
_entity.id
_entity.type
_entity.pdbx_description
1 polymer ?
#
loop_
_entity_poly.entity_id
_entity_poly.type
_entity_poly.pdbx_seq_one_letter_code
_entity_poly.pdbx_strand_id
1 'polypeptide(L)'
;MSTAAFRAKPIAISVVGLVVVFGLLYAWRTTRSSGAEHYAMPPMPVSTIRAEPRSVAEDLQAVGSLQAVREVLLAPDTSGRVTAIHFEAGQTVKEGTTLVQLFDAPEQADRAALVTGPKEPSSWQTNDTALDRSATLM
;
A
#
# COMPACT_ATOMS: atom_id res chain seq x y z
N MET A 1 57.10 80.39 -65.01
CA MET A 1 57.31 80.97 -63.67
C MET A 1 58.02 79.94 -62.81
N SER A 2 59.36 80.02 -62.80
CA SER A 2 60.26 79.17 -62.01
C SER A 2 60.69 79.95 -60.79
N THR A 3 60.50 79.43 -59.57
CA THR A 3 61.46 79.55 -58.44
C THR A 3 60.92 78.88 -57.17
N ALA A 4 61.62 77.86 -56.64
CA ALA A 4 61.78 77.63 -55.20
C ALA A 4 62.83 76.52 -54.91
N ALA A 5 63.88 76.42 -55.72
CA ALA A 5 64.99 75.51 -55.45
C ALA A 5 66.02 76.21 -54.53
N PHE A 6 65.72 76.42 -53.24
CA PHE A 6 66.77 76.86 -52.27
C PHE A 6 66.52 76.54 -50.77
N ARG A 7 65.46 75.81 -50.38
CA ARG A 7 65.24 75.42 -48.96
C ARG A 7 64.90 73.94 -48.72
N ALA A 8 65.24 73.06 -49.65
CA ALA A 8 64.98 71.62 -49.52
C ALA A 8 65.78 70.95 -48.38
N LYS A 9 67.01 71.42 -48.10
CA LYS A 9 67.88 70.88 -47.03
C LYS A 9 67.27 71.01 -45.62
N PRO A 10 66.80 72.18 -45.15
CA PRO A 10 66.18 72.28 -43.82
C PRO A 10 64.85 71.53 -43.71
N ILE A 11 64.06 71.48 -44.80
CA ILE A 11 62.80 70.72 -44.82
C ILE A 11 63.07 69.21 -44.67
N ALA A 12 64.09 68.69 -45.36
CA ALA A 12 64.50 67.29 -45.21
C ALA A 12 64.94 66.97 -43.77
N ILE A 13 65.68 67.87 -43.10
CA ILE A 13 66.10 67.70 -41.70
C ILE A 13 64.89 67.68 -40.75
N SER A 14 63.91 68.57 -40.94
CA SER A 14 62.70 68.58 -40.11
C SER A 14 61.85 67.32 -40.30
N VAL A 15 61.73 66.82 -41.53
CA VAL A 15 61.00 65.57 -41.82
C VAL A 15 61.70 64.38 -41.19
N VAL A 16 63.02 64.27 -41.30
CA VAL A 16 63.80 63.21 -40.66
C VAL A 16 63.67 63.28 -39.14
N GLY A 17 63.76 64.47 -38.55
CA GLY A 17 63.55 64.66 -37.11
C GLY A 17 62.16 64.22 -36.64
N LEU A 18 61.11 64.56 -37.40
CA LEU A 18 59.74 64.16 -37.09
C LEU A 18 59.58 62.63 -37.14
N VAL A 19 60.13 61.98 -38.17
CA VAL A 19 60.08 60.51 -38.31
C VAL A 19 60.82 59.82 -37.16
N VAL A 20 61.97 60.35 -36.75
CA VAL A 20 62.72 59.81 -35.60
C VAL A 20 61.92 59.95 -34.31
N VAL A 21 61.35 61.13 -34.03
CA VAL A 21 60.54 61.35 -32.83
C VAL A 21 59.29 60.47 -32.81
N PHE A 22 58.61 60.34 -33.95
CA PHE A 22 57.41 59.51 -34.07
C PHE A 22 57.73 58.03 -33.94
N GLY A 23 58.84 57.57 -34.53
CA GLY A 23 59.34 56.21 -34.38
C GLY A 23 59.72 55.88 -32.94
N LEU A 24 60.39 56.80 -32.23
CA LEU A 24 60.76 56.62 -30.83
C LEU A 24 59.52 56.57 -29.92
N LEU A 25 58.56 57.47 -30.14
CA LEU A 25 57.30 57.49 -29.40
C LEU A 25 56.47 56.23 -29.66
N TYR A 26 56.43 55.74 -30.90
CA TYR A 26 55.72 54.53 -31.24
C TYR A 26 56.34 53.31 -30.55
N ALA A 27 57.67 53.15 -30.64
CA ALA A 27 58.39 52.07 -29.97
C ALA A 27 58.21 52.10 -28.44
N TRP A 28 58.22 53.29 -27.84
CA TRP A 28 58.00 53.48 -26.41
C TRP A 28 56.55 53.21 -25.98
N ARG A 29 55.58 53.64 -26.79
CA ARG A 29 54.15 53.38 -26.57
C ARG A 29 53.86 51.89 -26.60
N THR A 30 54.44 51.15 -27.55
CA THR A 30 54.21 49.71 -27.70
C THR A 30 54.87 48.89 -26.59
N THR A 31 56.07 49.29 -26.14
CA THR A 31 56.74 48.64 -25.00
C THR A 31 56.08 48.92 -23.65
N ARG A 32 55.42 50.08 -23.48
CA ARG A 32 54.60 50.34 -22.28
C ARG A 32 53.17 49.80 -22.34
N SER A 33 52.63 49.51 -23.53
CA SER A 33 51.27 48.96 -23.66
C SER A 33 51.19 47.45 -23.48
N SER A 34 52.31 46.75 -23.33
CA SER A 34 52.32 45.35 -22.89
C SER A 34 52.32 45.29 -21.36
N GLY A 35 51.14 45.30 -20.75
CA GLY A 35 51.03 45.03 -19.32
C GLY A 35 49.93 45.80 -18.60
N ALA A 36 48.68 45.67 -19.04
CA ALA A 36 47.62 45.56 -18.05
C ALA A 36 47.78 44.17 -17.43
N GLU A 37 48.69 44.05 -16.45
CA GLU A 37 48.80 42.89 -15.58
C GLU A 37 47.40 42.64 -15.01
N HIS A 38 46.70 41.66 -15.55
CA HIS A 38 45.47 41.19 -14.96
C HIS A 38 45.90 40.58 -13.64
N TYR A 39 45.66 41.28 -12.53
CA TYR A 39 45.77 40.72 -11.20
C TYR A 39 44.79 39.53 -11.13
N ALA A 40 45.25 38.35 -11.52
CA ALA A 40 44.52 37.11 -11.34
C ALA A 40 44.55 36.83 -9.85
N MET A 41 43.42 37.08 -9.18
CA MET A 41 43.26 36.76 -7.77
C MET A 41 43.61 35.28 -7.57
N PRO A 42 44.46 34.93 -6.60
CA PRO A 42 44.85 33.54 -6.38
C PRO A 42 43.59 32.71 -6.07
N PRO A 43 43.47 31.50 -6.62
CA PRO A 43 42.31 30.65 -6.39
C PRO A 43 42.16 30.35 -4.90
N MET A 44 40.96 30.56 -4.38
CA MET A 44 40.63 30.28 -2.97
C MET A 44 40.41 28.78 -2.79
N PRO A 45 41.03 28.14 -1.79
CA PRO A 45 40.82 26.71 -1.54
C PRO A 45 39.39 26.47 -1.05
N VAL A 46 38.73 25.48 -1.63
CA VAL A 46 37.40 25.01 -1.22
C VAL A 46 37.47 23.54 -0.82
N SER A 47 36.78 23.18 0.25
CA SER A 47 36.65 21.78 0.66
C SER A 47 35.51 21.13 -0.11
N THR A 48 35.79 20.02 -0.78
CA THR A 48 34.80 19.25 -1.53
C THR A 48 34.89 17.78 -1.17
N ILE A 49 33.77 17.08 -1.29
CA ILE A 49 33.70 15.63 -1.15
C ILE A 49 32.94 15.06 -2.36
N ARG A 50 33.40 13.90 -2.85
CA ARG A 50 32.71 13.19 -3.93
C ARG A 50 31.48 12.49 -3.34
N ALA A 51 30.32 12.75 -3.92
CA ALA A 51 29.10 12.02 -3.58
C ALA A 51 29.22 10.57 -4.09
N GLU A 52 28.98 9.61 -3.20
CA GLU A 52 28.96 8.18 -3.52
C GLU A 52 27.55 7.62 -3.29
N PRO A 53 27.00 6.86 -4.25
CA PRO A 53 25.74 6.16 -4.03
C PRO A 53 25.90 5.15 -2.90
N ARG A 54 25.05 5.27 -1.88
CA ARG A 54 24.95 4.30 -0.78
C ARG A 54 23.54 3.73 -0.78
N SER A 55 23.42 2.40 -0.70
CA SER A 55 22.15 1.76 -0.42
C SER A 55 21.78 2.01 1.04
N VAL A 56 20.66 2.68 1.27
CA VAL A 56 20.05 2.81 2.60
C VAL A 56 18.95 1.76 2.68
N ALA A 57 18.94 0.95 3.73
CA ALA A 57 17.82 0.05 4.00
C ALA A 57 16.64 0.90 4.46
N GLU A 58 15.57 0.93 3.67
CA GLU A 58 14.31 1.54 4.08
C GLU A 58 13.43 0.48 4.73
N ASP A 59 13.30 0.56 6.05
CA ASP A 59 12.40 -0.31 6.81
C ASP A 59 11.01 0.35 6.85
N LEU A 60 10.02 -0.31 6.26
CA LEU A 60 8.62 0.10 6.34
C LEU A 60 7.96 -0.57 7.55
N GLN A 61 7.64 0.22 8.59
CA GLN A 61 6.83 -0.25 9.70
C GLN A 61 5.35 -0.08 9.37
N ALA A 62 4.60 -1.18 9.38
CA ALA A 62 3.16 -1.19 9.23
C ALA A 62 2.51 -1.88 10.43
N VAL A 63 1.39 -1.32 10.90
CA VAL A 63 0.53 -1.95 11.90
C VAL A 63 -0.65 -2.58 11.18
N GLY A 64 -0.90 -3.86 11.41
CA GLY A 64 -2.02 -4.61 10.85
C GLY A 64 -2.82 -5.31 11.93
N SER A 65 -4.10 -5.54 11.68
CA SER A 65 -4.96 -6.38 12.51
C SER A 65 -5.15 -7.75 11.87
N LEU A 66 -5.35 -8.77 12.71
CA LEU A 66 -5.70 -10.11 12.27
C LEU A 66 -7.22 -10.30 12.44
N GLN A 67 -7.84 -10.96 11.46
CA GLN A 67 -9.24 -11.34 11.50
C GLN A 67 -9.37 -12.84 11.21
N ALA A 68 -10.36 -13.48 11.82
CA ALA A 68 -10.66 -14.89 11.55
C ALA A 68 -11.05 -15.08 10.07
N VAL A 69 -10.52 -16.13 9.44
CA VAL A 69 -10.87 -16.47 8.04
C VAL A 69 -12.36 -16.81 7.93
N ARG A 70 -12.92 -17.42 8.98
CA ARG A 70 -14.34 -17.76 9.09
C ARG A 70 -14.78 -17.53 10.52
N GLU A 71 -15.79 -16.69 10.69
CA GLU A 71 -16.43 -16.41 11.96
C GLU A 71 -17.93 -16.66 11.79
N VAL A 72 -18.55 -17.34 12.75
CA VAL A 72 -19.98 -17.63 12.73
C VAL A 72 -20.54 -17.33 14.12
N LEU A 73 -21.53 -16.45 14.17
CA LEU A 73 -22.35 -16.24 15.36
C LEU A 73 -23.52 -17.21 15.29
N LEU A 74 -23.57 -18.17 16.21
CA LEU A 74 -24.65 -19.17 16.25
C LEU A 74 -25.83 -18.62 17.04
N ALA A 75 -27.00 -18.60 16.40
CA ALA A 75 -28.27 -18.32 17.02
C ALA A 75 -29.19 -19.54 16.88
N PRO A 76 -30.05 -19.83 17.88
CA PRO A 76 -31.03 -20.89 17.76
C PRO A 76 -32.10 -20.51 16.73
N ASP A 77 -32.55 -21.50 15.94
CA ASP A 77 -33.59 -21.32 14.92
C ASP A 77 -34.98 -21.13 15.52
N THR A 78 -35.21 -21.69 16.71
CA THR A 78 -36.44 -21.54 17.48
C THR A 78 -36.18 -20.91 18.84
N SER A 79 -37.16 -20.17 19.34
CA SER A 79 -37.13 -19.67 20.71
C SER A 79 -37.42 -20.82 21.67
N GLY A 80 -36.52 -21.08 22.60
CA GLY A 80 -36.67 -22.19 23.54
C GLY A 80 -35.81 -22.01 24.78
N ARG A 81 -36.16 -22.74 25.84
CA ARG A 81 -35.33 -22.82 27.05
C ARG A 81 -34.15 -23.75 26.79
N VAL A 82 -32.94 -23.30 27.11
CA VAL A 82 -31.73 -24.13 27.06
C VAL A 82 -31.81 -25.20 28.14
N THR A 83 -31.65 -26.47 27.76
CA THR A 83 -31.65 -27.63 28.67
C THR A 83 -30.25 -28.16 28.94
N ALA A 84 -29.35 -28.05 27.96
CA ALA A 84 -27.96 -28.47 28.11
C ALA A 84 -27.00 -27.66 27.23
N ILE A 85 -25.76 -27.51 27.70
CA ILE A 85 -24.62 -26.96 26.96
C ILE A 85 -23.56 -28.07 26.90
N HIS A 86 -23.10 -28.40 25.71
CA HIS A 86 -22.24 -29.55 25.43
C HIS A 86 -20.81 -29.16 25.01
N PHE A 87 -20.40 -27.92 25.29
CA PHE A 87 -19.06 -27.44 25.01
C PHE A 87 -18.51 -26.59 26.15
N GLU A 88 -17.18 -26.53 26.23
CA GLU A 88 -16.45 -25.62 27.11
C GLU A 88 -15.86 -24.44 26.33
N ALA A 89 -15.63 -23.32 27.01
CA ALA A 89 -15.06 -22.12 26.38
C ALA A 89 -13.66 -22.41 25.82
N GLY A 90 -13.45 -22.10 24.53
CA GLY A 90 -12.18 -22.36 23.83
C GLY A 90 -12.02 -23.79 23.30
N GLN A 91 -13.01 -24.66 23.50
CA GLN A 91 -13.00 -26.01 22.96
C GLN A 91 -13.08 -25.99 21.42
N THR A 92 -12.25 -26.81 20.77
CA THR A 92 -12.37 -27.06 19.33
C THR A 92 -13.47 -28.07 19.08
N VAL A 93 -14.43 -27.72 18.23
CA VAL A 93 -15.58 -28.56 17.86
C VAL A 93 -15.57 -28.84 16.36
N LYS A 94 -16.11 -30.00 15.95
CA LYS A 94 -16.22 -30.39 14.55
C LYS A 94 -17.62 -30.08 14.02
N GLU A 95 -17.76 -30.00 12.71
CA GLU A 95 -19.07 -29.91 12.07
C GLU A 95 -19.99 -31.06 12.51
N GLY A 96 -21.26 -30.74 12.76
CA GLY A 96 -22.25 -31.69 13.25
C GLY A 96 -22.20 -31.98 14.76
N THR A 97 -21.27 -31.36 15.50
CA THR A 97 -21.26 -31.49 16.97
C THR A 97 -22.40 -30.69 17.58
N THR A 98 -23.23 -31.32 18.41
CA THR A 98 -24.26 -30.60 19.19
C THR A 98 -23.59 -29.69 20.21
N LEU A 99 -23.88 -28.40 20.16
CA LEU A 99 -23.31 -27.41 21.08
C LEU A 99 -24.29 -27.07 22.20
N VAL A 100 -25.56 -26.86 21.86
CA VAL A 100 -26.61 -26.46 22.82
C VAL A 100 -27.87 -27.26 22.50
N GLN A 101 -28.53 -27.75 23.54
CA GLN A 101 -29.84 -28.40 23.43
C GLN A 101 -30.93 -27.48 23.98
N LEU A 102 -32.01 -27.34 23.21
CA LEU A 102 -33.23 -26.65 23.63
C LEU A 102 -34.26 -27.66 24.11
N PHE A 103 -35.19 -27.22 24.95
CA PHE A 103 -36.31 -28.03 25.40
C PHE A 103 -37.21 -28.39 24.22
N ASP A 104 -37.22 -29.68 23.85
CA ASP A 104 -37.86 -30.24 22.66
C ASP A 104 -38.92 -31.31 22.99
N ALA A 105 -39.36 -31.38 24.26
CA ALA A 105 -40.28 -32.41 24.70
C ALA A 105 -41.64 -32.40 23.95
N PRO A 106 -42.28 -31.24 23.69
CA PRO A 106 -43.48 -31.18 22.87
C PRO A 106 -43.25 -31.71 21.45
N GLU A 107 -42.15 -31.31 20.82
CA GLU A 107 -41.79 -31.68 19.46
C GLU A 107 -41.51 -33.18 19.34
N GLN A 108 -40.89 -33.77 20.37
CA GLN A 108 -40.69 -35.22 20.45
C GLN A 108 -42.01 -35.99 20.63
N ALA A 109 -42.93 -35.48 21.44
CA ALA A 109 -44.25 -36.08 21.63
C ALA A 109 -45.07 -36.08 20.33
N ASP A 110 -45.08 -34.95 19.62
CA ASP A 110 -45.77 -34.82 18.34
C ASP A 110 -45.16 -35.75 17.28
N ARG A 111 -43.83 -35.83 17.21
CA ARG A 111 -43.14 -36.79 16.34
C ARG A 111 -43.52 -38.23 16.68
N ALA A 112 -43.56 -38.60 17.96
CA ALA A 112 -43.94 -39.95 18.38
C ALA A 112 -45.40 -40.28 18.01
N ALA A 113 -46.31 -39.32 18.13
CA ALA A 113 -47.71 -39.47 17.72
C ALA A 113 -47.83 -39.69 16.20
N LEU A 114 -47.07 -38.93 15.39
CA LEU A 114 -47.06 -39.07 13.93
C LEU A 114 -46.44 -40.39 13.46
N VAL A 115 -45.33 -40.80 14.06
CA VAL A 115 -44.64 -42.06 13.71
C VAL A 115 -45.49 -43.28 14.03
N THR A 116 -46.31 -43.22 15.09
CA THR A 116 -47.06 -44.40 15.53
C THR A 116 -48.36 -44.63 14.72
N GLY A 117 -48.75 -43.71 13.84
CA GLY A 117 -50.03 -43.79 13.13
C GLY A 117 -51.25 -43.76 14.07
N PRO A 118 -52.47 -43.56 13.55
CA PRO A 118 -53.67 -43.64 14.37
C PRO A 118 -53.77 -45.06 14.94
N LYS A 119 -53.47 -45.22 16.23
CA LYS A 119 -53.78 -46.43 16.97
C LYS A 119 -55.30 -46.53 17.00
N GLU A 120 -55.87 -47.36 16.13
CA GLU A 120 -57.29 -47.71 16.22
C GLU A 120 -57.57 -48.16 17.66
N PRO A 121 -58.48 -47.49 18.39
CA PRO A 121 -58.84 -47.94 19.73
C PRO A 121 -59.47 -49.32 19.58
N SER A 122 -58.84 -50.34 20.15
CA SER A 122 -59.30 -51.74 20.14
C SER A 122 -60.57 -51.95 21.00
N SER A 123 -61.42 -50.93 21.15
CA SER A 123 -62.63 -50.94 21.96
C SER A 123 -63.86 -51.51 21.23
N TRP A 124 -63.73 -51.95 19.97
CA TRP A 124 -64.83 -52.59 19.23
C TRP A 124 -64.78 -54.13 19.22
N GLN A 125 -63.93 -54.78 20.03
CA GLN A 125 -64.13 -56.19 20.36
C GLN A 125 -65.30 -56.33 21.35
N THR A 126 -66.51 -56.08 20.86
CA THR A 126 -67.76 -56.28 21.59
C THR A 126 -68.37 -57.60 21.15
N ASN A 127 -68.26 -58.63 22.00
CA ASN A 127 -69.22 -59.73 22.12
C ASN A 127 -69.74 -60.38 20.83
N ASP A 128 -68.85 -60.80 19.95
CA ASP A 128 -69.13 -61.70 18.83
C ASP A 128 -69.45 -63.15 19.30
N THR A 129 -69.09 -63.52 20.53
CA THR A 129 -69.35 -64.85 21.09
C THR A 129 -70.82 -65.11 21.49
N ALA A 130 -71.68 -64.09 21.44
CA ALA A 130 -73.09 -64.22 21.78
C ALA A 130 -74.00 -64.64 20.61
N LEU A 131 -73.51 -64.57 19.36
CA LEU A 131 -74.32 -64.82 18.17
C LEU A 131 -74.27 -66.26 17.63
N ASP A 132 -73.34 -67.09 18.14
CA ASP A 132 -73.13 -68.46 17.64
C ASP A 132 -74.06 -69.51 18.31
N ARG A 133 -74.65 -69.18 19.47
CA ARG A 133 -75.36 -70.19 20.29
C ARG A 133 -76.86 -70.34 20.00
N SER A 134 -77.44 -69.54 19.11
CA SER A 134 -78.87 -69.59 18.80
C SER A 134 -79.24 -70.46 17.58
N ALA A 135 -78.26 -71.01 16.85
CA ALA A 135 -78.52 -71.78 15.62
C ALA A 135 -78.59 -73.31 15.79
N THR A 136 -78.44 -73.86 17.01
CA THR A 136 -78.39 -75.33 17.25
C THR A 136 -79.70 -75.92 17.81
N LEU A 137 -80.78 -75.14 17.92
CA LEU A 137 -82.09 -75.64 18.34
C LEU A 137 -83.14 -75.46 17.24
N MET A 138 -83.06 -76.30 16.21
CA MET A 138 -84.21 -76.65 15.37
C MET A 138 -84.01 -78.03 14.73
#